data_AF-R5M3A5-F1
#
_entry.id   AF-R5M3A5-F1
#
_cell.length_a   1.000
_cell.length_b   1.000
_cell.length_c   1.000
_cell.angle_alpha   90.00
_cell.angle_beta   90.00
_cell.angle_gamma   90.00
#
_symmetry.space_group_name_H-M   'P 1'
#
loop_
_entity.id
_entity.type
_entity.pdbx_description
1 polymer ?
#
loop_
_entity_poly.entity_id
_entity_poly.type
_entity_poly.pdbx_seq_one_letter_code
_entity_poly.pdbx_strand_id
1 'polypeptide(L)'
;MKKKTLKIVAIVAGVLLLFIAGIVLFILSIKKDQKATVERVQDVINVYSEFSDSVDKFNDIRNELYSNTLDNVYITNIGEMDSAIQVSFKKYEDIVDEVNKVTDKLSKLCGNIYFTDSRARTKCESYASVYEQIVNAFVSDVKSYNKNIDEYNDYQKGLNTNISLKHYDTTKKYIDYNNDKKYEGKEE
;
A
#
# COMPACT_ATOMS: atom_id res chain seq x y z
N MET A 1 -26.25 -64.41 24.28
CA MET A 1 -25.43 -64.37 23.04
C MET A 1 -24.16 -65.20 23.21
N LYS A 2 -23.75 -65.98 22.20
CA LYS A 2 -22.47 -66.72 22.25
C LYS A 2 -21.31 -65.70 22.36
N LYS A 3 -20.31 -65.96 23.23
CA LYS A 3 -19.14 -65.07 23.48
C LYS A 3 -18.46 -64.55 22.19
N LYS A 4 -18.46 -65.36 21.12
CA LYS A 4 -17.91 -64.97 19.80
C LYS A 4 -18.73 -63.88 19.10
N THR A 5 -20.05 -63.96 19.15
CA THR A 5 -20.96 -62.96 18.57
C THR A 5 -20.83 -61.61 19.28
N LEU A 6 -20.66 -61.63 20.61
CA LEU A 6 -20.47 -60.42 21.41
C LEU A 6 -19.16 -59.68 21.06
N LYS A 7 -18.07 -60.43 20.85
CA LYS A 7 -16.78 -59.86 20.43
C LYS A 7 -16.87 -59.20 19.05
N ILE A 8 -17.56 -59.83 18.10
CA ILE A 8 -17.74 -59.29 16.74
C ILE A 8 -18.55 -57.99 16.79
N VAL A 9 -19.65 -57.97 17.55
CA VAL A 9 -20.46 -56.75 17.72
C VAL A 9 -19.66 -55.61 18.36
N ALA A 10 -18.84 -55.90 19.37
CA ALA A 10 -17.99 -54.89 20.01
C ALA A 10 -16.93 -54.30 19.06
N ILE A 11 -16.33 -55.13 18.21
CA ILE A 11 -15.35 -54.68 17.20
C ILE A 11 -16.04 -53.79 16.15
N VAL A 12 -17.19 -54.21 15.63
CA VAL A 12 -17.95 -53.43 14.65
C VAL A 12 -18.39 -52.10 15.24
N ALA A 13 -18.91 -52.08 16.47
CA ALA A 13 -19.28 -50.85 17.17
C ALA A 13 -18.08 -49.92 17.40
N GLY A 14 -16.92 -50.47 17.77
CA GLY A 14 -15.69 -49.71 17.94
C GLY A 14 -15.20 -49.04 16.66
N VAL A 15 -15.22 -49.76 15.53
CA VAL A 15 -14.88 -49.20 14.21
C VAL A 15 -15.88 -48.11 13.81
N LEU A 16 -17.18 -48.33 14.05
CA LEU A 16 -18.21 -47.34 13.75
C LEU A 16 -18.00 -46.03 14.53
N LEU A 17 -17.64 -46.13 15.81
CA LEU A 17 -17.34 -44.96 16.66
C LEU A 17 -16.11 -44.18 16.16
N LEU A 18 -15.07 -44.86 15.68
CA LEU A 18 -13.90 -44.21 15.09
C LEU A 18 -14.26 -43.43 13.81
N PHE A 19 -15.13 -44.01 12.96
CA PHE A 19 -15.64 -43.30 11.78
C PHE A 19 -16.44 -42.04 12.15
N ILE A 20 -17.33 -42.13 13.14
CA ILE A 20 -18.10 -40.98 13.62
C ILE A 20 -17.18 -39.90 14.19
N ALA A 21 -16.18 -40.28 15.01
CA ALA A 21 -15.21 -39.34 15.56
C ALA A 21 -14.40 -38.64 14.45
N GLY A 22 -14.00 -39.37 13.40
CA GLY A 22 -13.33 -38.80 12.23
C GLY A 22 -14.18 -37.77 11.49
N ILE A 23 -15.47 -38.06 11.28
CA ILE A 23 -16.41 -37.13 10.64
C ILE A 23 -16.59 -35.87 11.48
N VAL A 24 -16.72 -36.00 12.81
CA VAL A 24 -16.86 -34.85 13.71
C VAL A 24 -15.61 -33.96 13.69
N LEU A 25 -14.41 -34.54 13.75
CA LEU A 25 -13.16 -33.80 13.68
C LEU A 25 -13.01 -33.08 12.33
N PHE A 26 -13.39 -33.73 11.23
CA PHE A 26 -13.39 -33.13 9.90
C PHE A 26 -14.34 -31.92 9.81
N ILE A 27 -15.58 -32.05 10.30
CA ILE A 27 -16.54 -30.93 10.34
C ILE A 27 -16.01 -29.78 11.20
N LEU A 28 -15.39 -30.06 12.34
CA LEU A 28 -14.78 -29.03 13.19
C LEU A 28 -13.63 -28.32 12.49
N SER A 29 -12.78 -29.05 11.75
CA SER A 29 -11.72 -28.45 10.93
C SER A 29 -12.28 -27.53 9.85
N ILE A 30 -13.30 -27.97 9.10
CA ILE A 30 -13.95 -27.14 8.07
C ILE A 30 -14.50 -25.85 8.68
N LYS A 31 -15.18 -25.93 9.82
CA LYS A 31 -15.72 -24.73 10.49
C LYS A 31 -14.62 -23.76 10.92
N LYS A 32 -13.49 -24.29 11.40
CA LYS A 32 -12.31 -23.48 11.76
C LYS A 32 -11.72 -22.78 10.54
N ASP A 33 -11.56 -23.51 9.44
CA ASP A 33 -10.99 -22.97 8.20
C ASP A 33 -11.92 -21.93 7.56
N GLN A 34 -13.23 -22.17 7.59
CA GLN A 34 -14.24 -21.19 7.16
C GLN A 34 -14.16 -19.91 8.00
N LYS A 35 -14.08 -20.04 9.33
CA LYS A 35 -13.97 -18.89 10.22
C LYS A 35 -12.69 -18.09 9.96
N ALA A 36 -11.55 -18.75 9.85
CA ALA A 36 -10.27 -18.10 9.53
C ALA A 36 -10.29 -17.40 8.16
N THR A 37 -10.97 -17.99 7.18
CA THR A 37 -11.14 -17.37 5.85
C THR A 37 -11.99 -16.10 5.94
N VAL A 38 -13.12 -16.15 6.67
CA VAL A 38 -13.99 -14.98 6.86
C VAL A 38 -13.27 -13.87 7.63
N GLU A 39 -12.53 -14.20 8.68
CA GLU A 39 -11.73 -13.24 9.45
C GLU A 39 -10.69 -12.57 8.56
N ARG A 40 -9.93 -13.34 7.76
CA ARG A 40 -8.94 -12.77 6.86
C ARG A 40 -9.55 -11.88 5.77
N VAL A 41 -10.71 -12.25 5.22
CA VAL A 41 -11.45 -11.40 4.27
C VAL A 41 -11.79 -10.06 4.94
N GLN A 42 -12.25 -10.09 6.19
CA GLN A 42 -12.58 -8.87 6.92
C GLN A 42 -11.32 -8.03 7.21
N ASP A 43 -10.19 -8.66 7.56
CA ASP A 43 -8.92 -7.96 7.77
C ASP A 43 -8.45 -7.26 6.50
N VAL A 44 -8.52 -7.92 5.34
CA VAL A 44 -8.21 -7.29 4.04
C VAL A 44 -9.09 -6.06 3.81
N ILE A 45 -10.40 -6.18 4.06
CA ILE A 45 -11.34 -5.07 3.87
C ILE A 45 -11.01 -3.90 4.81
N ASN A 46 -10.73 -4.17 6.08
CA ASN A 46 -10.43 -3.16 7.08
C ASN A 46 -9.12 -2.43 6.77
N VAL A 47 -8.05 -3.18 6.51
CA VAL A 47 -6.74 -2.60 6.20
C VAL A 47 -6.77 -1.86 4.86
N TYR A 48 -7.57 -2.33 3.89
CA TYR A 48 -7.76 -1.56 2.66
C TYR A 48 -8.49 -0.25 2.89
N SER A 49 -9.41 -0.18 3.86
CA SER A 49 -10.02 1.10 4.24
C SER A 49 -8.98 2.08 4.76
N GLU A 50 -8.08 1.62 5.65
CA GLU A 50 -6.93 2.44 6.10
C GLU A 50 -6.07 2.90 4.92
N PHE A 51 -5.84 2.02 3.94
CA PHE A 51 -5.07 2.35 2.73
C PHE A 51 -5.78 3.43 1.91
N SER A 52 -7.09 3.30 1.70
CA SER A 52 -7.90 4.28 0.99
C SER A 52 -7.84 5.64 1.67
N ASP A 53 -7.98 5.69 3.00
CA ASP A 53 -7.89 6.94 3.76
C ASP A 53 -6.50 7.61 3.61
N SER A 54 -5.42 6.81 3.58
CA SER A 54 -4.07 7.32 3.31
C SER A 54 -3.88 7.80 1.86
N VAL A 55 -4.53 7.16 0.89
CA VAL A 55 -4.54 7.60 -0.52
C VAL A 55 -5.28 8.93 -0.66
N ASP A 56 -6.41 9.10 0.03
CA ASP A 56 -7.15 10.37 0.01
C ASP A 56 -6.32 11.51 0.61
N LYS A 57 -5.65 11.27 1.75
CA LYS A 57 -4.70 12.24 2.32
C LYS A 57 -3.56 12.59 1.36
N PHE A 58 -3.05 11.60 0.61
CA PHE A 58 -2.01 11.82 -0.39
C PHE A 58 -2.52 12.78 -1.49
N ASN A 59 -3.73 12.55 -2.00
CA ASN A 59 -4.34 13.40 -3.01
C ASN A 59 -4.57 14.82 -2.48
N ASP A 60 -5.05 14.94 -1.24
CA ASP A 60 -5.29 16.23 -0.60
C ASP A 60 -4.00 17.03 -0.43
N ILE A 61 -2.93 16.43 0.10
CA ILE A 61 -1.66 17.14 0.30
C ILE A 61 -0.97 17.48 -1.02
N ARG A 62 -1.11 16.62 -2.05
CA ARG A 62 -0.60 16.91 -3.39
C ARG A 62 -1.37 18.10 -4.00
N ASN A 63 -2.69 18.10 -3.90
CA ASN A 63 -3.51 19.20 -4.38
C ASN A 63 -3.20 20.51 -3.63
N GLU A 64 -3.01 20.45 -2.31
CA GLU A 64 -2.59 21.61 -1.50
C GLU A 64 -1.22 22.14 -1.96
N LEU A 65 -0.25 21.26 -2.20
CA LEU A 65 1.06 21.63 -2.72
C LEU A 65 0.93 22.37 -4.05
N TYR A 66 0.17 21.86 -5.00
CA TYR A 66 0.00 22.53 -6.29
C TYR A 66 -0.80 23.83 -6.18
N SER A 67 -2.04 23.77 -5.70
CA SER A 67 -2.96 24.90 -5.73
C SER A 67 -2.59 26.04 -4.78
N ASN A 68 -2.02 25.73 -3.62
CA ASN A 68 -1.74 26.76 -2.60
C ASN A 68 -0.28 27.17 -2.56
N THR A 69 0.63 26.28 -2.96
CA THR A 69 2.07 26.55 -2.88
C THR A 69 2.65 26.83 -4.26
N LEU A 70 2.61 25.87 -5.19
CA LEU A 70 3.35 25.95 -6.46
C LEU A 70 2.71 26.87 -7.51
N ASP A 71 1.38 27.03 -7.54
CA ASP A 71 0.68 27.90 -8.49
C ASP A 71 1.09 29.38 -8.39
N ASN A 72 1.65 29.79 -7.25
CA ASN A 72 2.11 31.15 -7.01
C ASN A 72 3.64 31.30 -7.10
N VAL A 73 4.35 30.23 -7.47
CA VAL A 73 5.81 30.20 -7.56
C VAL A 73 6.27 30.58 -8.97
N TYR A 74 7.08 31.61 -9.02
CA TYR A 74 7.76 32.13 -10.19
C TYR A 74 9.25 32.23 -9.90
N ILE A 75 10.07 32.30 -10.96
CA ILE A 75 11.52 32.44 -10.81
C ILE A 75 11.91 33.67 -9.97
N THR A 76 11.07 34.70 -9.93
CA THR A 76 11.32 35.94 -9.18
C THR A 76 11.01 35.85 -7.68
N ASN A 77 10.18 34.90 -7.23
CA ASN A 77 9.75 34.80 -5.82
C ASN A 77 10.03 33.42 -5.18
N ILE A 78 10.48 32.42 -5.95
CA ILE A 78 10.80 31.08 -5.42
C ILE A 78 11.80 31.12 -4.26
N GLY A 79 12.75 32.06 -4.27
CA GLY A 79 13.70 32.25 -3.16
C GLY A 79 13.06 32.61 -1.82
N GLU A 80 11.94 33.33 -1.83
CA GLU A 80 11.19 33.69 -0.62
C GLU A 80 10.28 32.53 -0.17
N MET A 81 9.80 31.73 -1.12
CA MET A 81 8.85 30.64 -0.89
C MET A 81 9.52 29.29 -0.58
N ASP A 82 10.82 29.15 -0.88
CA ASP A 82 11.58 27.91 -0.81
C ASP A 82 11.38 27.15 0.50
N SER A 83 11.53 27.83 1.64
CA SER A 83 11.36 27.20 2.95
C SER A 83 9.95 26.63 3.16
N ALA A 84 8.91 27.28 2.65
CA ALA A 84 7.54 26.81 2.77
C ALA A 84 7.27 25.62 1.83
N ILE A 85 7.86 25.65 0.63
CA ILE A 85 7.80 24.54 -0.33
C ILE A 85 8.48 23.31 0.24
N GLN A 86 9.69 23.44 0.78
CA GLN A 86 10.45 22.35 1.41
C GLN A 86 9.69 21.70 2.57
N VAL A 87 9.03 22.50 3.41
CA VAL A 87 8.15 22.00 4.49
C VAL A 87 6.95 21.23 3.93
N SER A 88 6.35 21.72 2.84
CA SER A 88 5.22 21.07 2.20
C SER A 88 5.61 19.74 1.55
N PHE A 89 6.76 19.67 0.88
CA PHE A 89 7.32 18.41 0.38
C PHE A 89 7.64 17.43 1.51
N LYS A 90 8.11 17.89 2.67
CA LYS A 90 8.34 17.02 3.81
C LYS A 90 7.06 16.38 4.33
N LYS A 91 5.97 17.15 4.46
CA LYS A 91 4.64 16.61 4.81
C LYS A 91 4.15 15.62 3.75
N TYR A 92 4.35 15.95 2.48
CA TYR A 92 3.98 15.08 1.37
C TYR A 92 4.72 13.74 1.43
N GLU A 93 6.03 13.75 1.69
CA GLU A 93 6.85 12.55 1.89
C GLU A 93 6.37 11.72 3.09
N ASP A 94 6.02 12.37 4.21
CA ASP A 94 5.52 11.68 5.41
C ASP A 94 4.20 10.93 5.12
N ILE A 95 3.33 11.48 4.27
CA ILE A 95 2.11 10.78 3.82
C ILE A 95 2.45 9.58 2.90
N VAL A 96 3.44 9.72 2.01
CA VAL A 96 3.92 8.57 1.22
C VAL A 96 4.45 7.45 2.13
N ASP A 97 5.13 7.80 3.23
CA ASP A 97 5.55 6.85 4.26
C ASP A 97 4.38 6.19 4.99
N GLU A 98 3.30 6.92 5.25
CA GLU A 98 2.06 6.34 5.80
C GLU A 98 1.43 5.32 4.85
N VAL A 99 1.28 5.68 3.57
CA VAL A 99 0.76 4.75 2.55
C VAL A 99 1.62 3.50 2.50
N ASN A 100 2.96 3.63 2.48
CA ASN A 100 3.88 2.49 2.48
C ASN A 100 3.66 1.53 3.67
N LYS A 101 3.48 2.07 4.89
CA LYS A 101 3.22 1.25 6.08
C LYS A 101 1.92 0.45 5.96
N VAL A 102 0.88 1.02 5.37
CA VAL A 102 -0.39 0.31 5.18
C VAL A 102 -0.31 -0.69 4.03
N THR A 103 0.40 -0.35 2.94
CA THR A 103 0.74 -1.28 1.85
C THR A 103 1.44 -2.53 2.37
N ASP A 104 2.40 -2.40 3.30
CA ASP A 104 3.09 -3.55 3.91
C ASP A 104 2.13 -4.48 4.67
N LYS A 105 1.09 -3.94 5.31
CA LYS A 105 0.04 -4.74 5.96
C LYS A 105 -0.80 -5.48 4.92
N LEU A 106 -1.22 -4.79 3.85
CA LEU A 106 -1.98 -5.38 2.76
C LEU A 106 -1.20 -6.48 2.05
N SER A 107 0.09 -6.27 1.78
CA SER A 107 0.95 -7.26 1.13
C SER A 107 1.00 -8.59 1.90
N LYS A 108 1.09 -8.53 3.23
CA LYS A 108 1.06 -9.72 4.09
C LYS A 108 -0.30 -10.42 4.09
N LEU A 109 -1.39 -9.64 4.08
CA LEU A 109 -2.75 -10.18 4.07
C LEU A 109 -3.13 -10.78 2.71
N CYS A 110 -2.75 -10.13 1.62
CA CYS A 110 -3.05 -10.53 0.26
C CYS A 110 -2.17 -11.69 -0.19
N GLY A 111 -0.84 -11.59 -0.05
CA GLY A 111 0.12 -12.67 -0.33
C GLY A 111 -0.15 -13.48 -1.61
N ASN A 112 0.33 -14.73 -1.64
CA ASN A 112 0.00 -15.69 -2.70
C ASN A 112 -1.29 -16.45 -2.38
N ILE A 113 -2.37 -15.73 -2.09
CA ILE A 113 -3.65 -16.34 -1.72
C ILE A 113 -4.74 -15.93 -2.69
N TYR A 114 -5.45 -16.93 -3.19
CA TYR A 114 -6.65 -16.71 -3.98
C TYR A 114 -7.87 -16.55 -3.06
N PHE A 115 -8.45 -15.36 -3.06
CA PHE A 115 -9.71 -15.08 -2.37
C PHE A 115 -10.91 -15.40 -3.27
N THR A 116 -11.83 -16.22 -2.77
CA THR A 116 -13.12 -16.46 -3.44
C THR A 116 -14.09 -15.30 -3.24
N ASP A 117 -13.98 -14.56 -2.14
CA ASP A 117 -14.72 -13.31 -1.91
C ASP A 117 -14.18 -12.22 -2.85
N SER A 118 -15.04 -11.72 -3.74
CA SER A 118 -14.66 -10.73 -4.75
C SER A 118 -14.19 -9.41 -4.15
N ARG A 119 -14.68 -9.03 -2.96
CA ARG A 119 -14.31 -7.75 -2.32
C ARG A 119 -12.87 -7.77 -1.87
N ALA A 120 -12.43 -8.87 -1.24
CA ALA A 120 -11.05 -9.05 -0.82
C ALA A 120 -10.14 -9.23 -2.05
N ARG A 121 -10.57 -10.05 -3.02
CA ARG A 121 -9.82 -10.29 -4.25
C ARG A 121 -9.51 -8.99 -4.99
N THR A 122 -10.52 -8.18 -5.32
CA THR A 122 -10.32 -6.94 -6.07
C THR A 122 -9.42 -5.95 -5.33
N LYS A 123 -9.54 -5.85 -4.00
CA LYS A 123 -8.65 -5.02 -3.17
C LYS A 123 -7.19 -5.49 -3.22
N CYS A 124 -6.99 -6.80 -3.13
CA CYS A 124 -5.66 -7.40 -3.22
C CYS A 124 -5.04 -7.31 -4.62
N GLU A 125 -5.87 -7.25 -5.67
CA GLU A 125 -5.42 -7.07 -7.06
C GLU A 125 -5.06 -5.60 -7.37
N SER A 126 -5.69 -4.61 -6.72
CA SER A 126 -5.55 -3.20 -7.10
C SER A 126 -4.53 -2.40 -6.29
N TYR A 127 -4.33 -2.70 -5.00
CA TYR A 127 -3.56 -1.82 -4.11
C TYR A 127 -2.09 -1.61 -4.56
N ALA A 128 -1.49 -2.63 -5.19
CA ALA A 128 -0.10 -2.61 -5.65
C ALA A 128 0.16 -1.52 -6.70
N SER A 129 -0.73 -1.41 -7.70
CA SER A 129 -0.67 -0.39 -8.75
C SER A 129 -0.92 1.01 -8.19
N VAL A 130 -1.89 1.17 -7.29
CA VAL A 130 -2.17 2.47 -6.65
C VAL A 130 -0.97 2.95 -5.82
N TYR A 131 -0.36 2.06 -5.03
CA TYR A 131 0.82 2.40 -4.25
C TYR A 131 2.00 2.81 -5.14
N GLU A 132 2.22 2.11 -6.24
CA GLU A 132 3.25 2.45 -7.20
C GLU A 132 3.05 3.86 -7.78
N GLN A 133 1.83 4.17 -8.24
CA GLN A 133 1.48 5.49 -8.76
C GLN A 133 1.77 6.60 -7.75
N ILE A 134 1.45 6.37 -6.47
CA ILE A 134 1.71 7.33 -5.38
C ILE A 134 3.19 7.62 -5.22
N VAL A 135 4.02 6.58 -5.11
CA VAL A 135 5.47 6.75 -4.90
C VAL A 135 6.10 7.40 -6.14
N ASN A 136 5.71 6.96 -7.33
CA ASN A 136 6.25 7.49 -8.58
C ASN A 136 5.82 8.94 -8.83
N ALA A 137 4.58 9.30 -8.50
CA ALA A 137 4.11 10.69 -8.56
C ALA A 137 4.91 11.60 -7.62
N PHE A 138 5.10 11.21 -6.34
CA PHE A 138 5.93 11.97 -5.41
C PHE A 138 7.35 12.19 -5.94
N VAL A 139 8.00 11.13 -6.43
CA VAL A 139 9.37 11.23 -6.97
C VAL A 139 9.40 12.14 -8.22
N SER A 140 8.36 12.09 -9.05
CA SER A 140 8.23 12.96 -10.22
C SER A 140 8.06 14.44 -9.83
N ASP A 141 7.20 14.71 -8.84
CA ASP A 141 6.93 16.04 -8.33
C ASP A 141 8.21 16.65 -7.71
N VAL A 142 8.98 15.88 -6.92
CA VAL A 142 10.28 16.30 -6.36
C VAL A 142 11.29 16.60 -7.45
N LYS A 143 11.39 15.74 -8.49
CA LYS A 143 12.30 15.98 -9.61
C LYS A 143 11.97 17.26 -10.36
N SER A 144 10.68 17.50 -10.60
CA SER A 144 10.20 18.71 -11.27
C SER A 144 10.55 19.96 -10.47
N TYR A 145 10.34 19.93 -9.16
CA TYR A 145 10.74 21.04 -8.29
C TYR A 145 12.26 21.26 -8.27
N ASN A 146 13.07 20.20 -8.13
CA ASN A 146 14.53 20.33 -8.14
C ASN A 146 15.07 20.88 -9.47
N LYS A 147 14.41 20.56 -10.59
CA LYS A 147 14.71 21.19 -11.89
C LYS A 147 14.41 22.70 -11.87
N ASN A 148 13.30 23.13 -11.28
CA ASN A 148 12.99 24.57 -11.13
C ASN A 148 14.02 25.27 -10.23
N ILE A 149 14.57 24.59 -9.23
CA ILE A 149 15.67 25.11 -8.40
C ILE A 149 16.96 25.27 -9.23
N ASP A 150 17.27 24.32 -10.11
CA ASP A 150 18.40 24.46 -11.05
C ASP A 150 18.23 25.69 -11.96
N GLU A 151 17.04 25.84 -12.56
CA GLU A 151 16.71 26.99 -13.42
C GLU A 151 16.81 28.33 -12.66
N TYR A 152 16.34 28.38 -11.41
CA TYR A 152 16.49 29.55 -10.56
C TYR A 152 17.96 29.87 -10.25
N ASN A 153 18.73 28.85 -9.86
CA ASN A 153 20.15 29.02 -9.53
C ASN A 153 20.96 29.49 -10.75
N ASP A 154 20.67 28.96 -11.93
CA ASP A 154 21.28 29.40 -13.19
C ASP A 154 20.91 30.85 -13.53
N TYR A 155 19.66 31.25 -13.31
CA TYR A 155 19.22 32.64 -13.45
C TYR A 155 19.98 33.58 -12.51
N GLN A 156 20.08 33.23 -11.23
CA GLN A 156 20.82 34.00 -10.22
C GLN A 156 22.31 34.13 -10.53
N LYS A 157 22.92 33.09 -11.12
CA LYS A 157 24.30 33.09 -11.61
C LYS A 157 24.47 34.02 -12.81
N GLY A 158 23.53 34.04 -13.75
CA GLY A 158 23.52 34.97 -14.89
C GLY A 158 23.47 36.44 -14.45
N LEU A 159 22.85 36.72 -13.31
CA LEU A 159 22.83 38.04 -12.68
C LEU A 159 24.09 38.37 -11.85
N ASN A 160 25.09 37.48 -11.81
CA ASN A 160 26.28 37.58 -10.96
C ASN A 160 25.96 37.75 -9.47
N THR A 161 24.89 37.10 -8.99
CA THR A 161 24.57 37.05 -7.55
C THR A 161 25.17 35.79 -6.92
N ASN A 162 25.37 35.81 -5.60
CA ASN A 162 25.78 34.63 -4.82
C ASN A 162 24.59 33.87 -4.21
N ILE A 163 23.37 34.10 -4.71
CA ILE A 163 22.16 33.47 -4.20
C ILE A 163 22.00 32.10 -4.87
N SER A 164 21.79 31.06 -4.07
CA SER A 164 21.43 29.73 -4.56
C SER A 164 20.52 29.02 -3.56
N LEU A 165 19.52 28.32 -4.06
CA LEU A 165 18.69 27.42 -3.28
C LEU A 165 19.21 25.99 -3.38
N LYS A 166 18.82 25.15 -2.42
CA LYS A 166 19.17 23.74 -2.39
C LYS A 166 18.01 22.90 -2.92
N HIS A 167 18.34 21.78 -3.54
CA HIS A 167 17.36 20.75 -3.86
C HIS A 167 16.66 20.24 -2.60
N TYR A 168 15.41 19.83 -2.75
CA TYR A 168 14.76 18.95 -1.79
C TYR A 168 15.40 17.56 -1.88
N ASP A 169 15.92 17.07 -0.76
CA ASP A 169 16.58 15.78 -0.66
C ASP A 169 15.61 14.72 -0.13
N THR A 170 15.52 13.59 -0.84
CA THR A 170 14.69 12.45 -0.47
C THR A 170 15.38 11.14 -0.80
N THR A 171 15.10 10.12 -0.01
CA THR A 171 15.58 8.76 -0.26
C THR A 171 14.65 7.95 -1.18
N LYS A 172 13.46 8.48 -1.50
CA LYS A 172 12.47 7.83 -2.36
C LYS A 172 12.97 7.76 -3.80
N LYS A 173 12.63 6.66 -4.48
CA LYS A 173 12.98 6.39 -5.88
C LYS A 173 11.76 5.84 -6.58
N TYR A 174 11.74 5.95 -7.92
CA TYR A 174 10.75 5.24 -8.72
C TYR A 174 10.78 3.75 -8.39
N ILE A 175 9.60 3.16 -8.26
CA ILE A 175 9.42 1.74 -8.00
C ILE A 175 8.56 1.12 -9.12
N ASP A 176 8.83 -0.15 -9.38
CA ASP A 176 7.98 -1.06 -10.16
C ASP A 176 7.52 -2.12 -9.15
N TYR A 177 6.49 -1.78 -8.39
CA TYR A 177 6.02 -2.59 -7.26
C TYR A 177 5.22 -3.79 -7.76
N ASN A 178 4.45 -3.62 -8.83
CA ASN A 178 3.66 -4.70 -9.43
C ASN A 178 4.48 -5.59 -10.40
N ASN A 179 5.73 -5.22 -10.70
CA ASN A 179 6.66 -5.92 -11.62
C ASN A 179 6.15 -6.02 -13.07
N ASP A 180 5.33 -5.08 -13.51
CA ASP A 180 4.79 -5.06 -14.88
C ASP A 180 5.73 -4.37 -15.90
N LYS A 181 6.88 -3.85 -15.42
CA LYS A 181 7.90 -3.11 -16.18
C LYS A 181 7.43 -1.79 -16.76
N LYS A 182 6.29 -1.27 -16.32
CA LYS A 182 5.80 0.08 -16.59
C LYS A 182 5.90 0.83 -15.28
N TYR A 183 6.60 1.96 -15.28
CA TYR A 183 6.60 2.84 -14.11
C TYR A 183 5.32 3.67 -14.16
N GLU A 184 4.24 3.18 -13.55
CA GLU A 184 2.98 3.92 -13.53
C GLU A 184 3.20 5.28 -12.84
N GLY A 185 2.72 6.38 -13.45
CA GLY A 185 2.92 7.75 -12.94
C GLY A 185 4.24 8.43 -13.34
N LYS A 186 5.10 7.77 -14.14
CA LYS A 186 6.22 8.45 -14.81
C LYS A 186 5.70 9.17 -16.06
N GLU A 187 5.44 10.47 -15.97
CA GLU A 187 5.39 11.30 -17.17
C GLU A 187 6.82 11.40 -17.75
N GLU A 188 6.95 11.22 -19.06
CA GLU A 188 8.23 11.20 -19.80
C GLU A 188 9.01 12.52 -19.68
#